data_AF-A0A6N3DFP7-F1
#
_entry.id   AF-A0A6N3DFP7-F1
#
_cell.length_a   1.000
_cell.length_b   1.000
_cell.length_c   1.000
_cell.angle_alpha   90.00
_cell.angle_beta   90.00
_cell.angle_gamma   90.00
#
_symmetry.space_group_name_H-M   'P 1'
#
loop_
_entity.id
_entity.type
_entity.pdbx_description
1 polymer ?
#
loop_
_entity_poly.entity_id
_entity_poly.type
_entity_poly.pdbx_seq_one_letter_code
_entity_poly.pdbx_strand_id
1 'polypeptide(L)'
;MRKIKGSPQPFGVDIKGKNINFAVQVAKGKTCELLLYKRGKDVPEYQFDMPEEEGVGEVRFLSVEGLKADRYEYNFLIDGKVCVDPYVKELAGKEKFGVERKLQEHQIRGKIVSMEDYDWQEDQRLHLPWEDVVAYGLHVRGFTKHSSSKVVHKGTFQGVVEKLDYLKELGVNQIQCMPVYEFEECGKTKVNYWGYGKGFYFAPKKAYAYGKSAVRELKDMVRACHSQGIEVVLEMPFVPGISANYVTECLRFYMLEYHVDGFVLNPYNVPWEQLIEDPFLKDIKLMQKDDGFQNVMRRFLKGDENMVNDVIWALKNRSSENGKCNYITTQTGFTLWDLVSYDCKHNEENGEKNLDGPDYNYSWNCGAEGPSRKRAVVNLRKNQVKNALELLLTAQGTPCLLAGDEFCNSQRGNNNAYCQDNETGWVNWTQLKKDDWLFQYTKKLIGLRKEHRCLHQSTALSGMDTTRCGIPDVSYHGENAWQVKAEVSSRQLGVLYSGTKEGEFPCFTAYNMHWLPHHFAIPSIGKNVEWYLVMTTKDGVLCEAKKLENQKDVLLEERSVAILLGRRTEEKKSRSEKKPIHTAKTQNVNKIKKRQGAEELCKEEQPAREGKV
;
A
#
# COMPACT_ATOMS: atom_id res chain seq x y z
N MET A 1 40.53 -25.87 5.33
CA MET A 1 40.14 -24.62 4.65
C MET A 1 41.40 -23.88 4.28
N ARG A 2 41.43 -23.20 3.14
CA ARG A 2 42.62 -22.51 2.66
C ARG A 2 42.28 -21.08 2.23
N LYS A 3 43.02 -20.09 2.74
CA LYS A 3 43.00 -18.71 2.23
C LYS A 3 43.59 -18.72 0.83
N ILE A 4 42.88 -18.14 -0.13
CA ILE A 4 43.32 -17.87 -1.49
C ILE A 4 43.02 -16.41 -1.85
N LYS A 5 43.59 -15.93 -2.96
CA LYS A 5 43.32 -14.58 -3.46
C LYS A 5 41.83 -14.45 -3.83
N GLY A 6 41.16 -13.47 -3.24
CA GLY A 6 39.75 -13.16 -3.51
C GLY A 6 39.56 -12.08 -4.59
N SER A 7 38.38 -11.48 -4.57
CA SER A 7 37.95 -10.36 -5.40
C SER A 7 37.48 -9.19 -4.53
N PRO A 8 37.80 -7.93 -4.88
CA PRO A 8 37.31 -6.76 -4.16
C PRO A 8 35.81 -6.50 -4.34
N GLN A 9 35.17 -7.17 -5.31
CA GLN A 9 33.75 -7.05 -5.61
C GLN A 9 33.12 -8.45 -5.88
N PRO A 10 31.83 -8.63 -5.57
CA PRO A 10 30.96 -7.67 -4.86
C PRO A 10 31.37 -7.51 -3.38
N PHE A 11 30.95 -6.42 -2.73
CA PHE A 11 31.08 -6.28 -1.27
C PHE A 11 30.27 -7.36 -0.53
N GLY A 12 30.71 -7.63 0.70
CA GLY A 12 30.12 -8.64 1.57
C GLY A 12 30.59 -10.05 1.22
N VAL A 13 29.66 -11.01 1.31
CA VAL A 13 29.94 -12.43 1.08
C VAL A 13 29.28 -12.95 -0.19
N ASP A 14 30.10 -13.58 -1.02
CA ASP A 14 29.69 -14.14 -2.30
C ASP A 14 30.21 -15.57 -2.47
N ILE A 15 29.34 -16.47 -2.92
CA ILE A 15 29.64 -17.90 -3.04
C ILE A 15 29.87 -18.20 -4.52
N LYS A 16 31.10 -18.56 -4.91
CA LYS A 16 31.48 -18.91 -6.28
C LYS A 16 31.97 -20.36 -6.33
N GLY A 17 31.06 -21.28 -6.66
CA GLY A 17 31.37 -22.72 -6.71
C GLY A 17 31.82 -23.24 -5.34
N LYS A 18 33.08 -23.65 -5.22
CA LYS A 18 33.68 -24.17 -3.95
C LYS A 18 34.34 -23.09 -3.08
N ASN A 19 34.38 -21.85 -3.56
CA ASN A 19 35.08 -20.74 -2.95
C ASN A 19 34.08 -19.72 -2.42
N ILE A 20 34.34 -19.19 -1.23
CA ILE A 20 33.53 -18.13 -0.63
C ILE A 20 34.40 -16.88 -0.54
N ASN A 21 34.00 -15.82 -1.23
CA ASN A 21 34.68 -14.54 -1.25
C ASN A 21 34.13 -13.64 -0.15
N PHE A 22 35.02 -12.92 0.53
CA PHE A 22 34.71 -11.91 1.54
C PHE A 22 35.35 -10.61 1.12
N ALA A 23 34.59 -9.52 1.06
CA ALA A 23 35.09 -8.18 0.76
C ALA A 23 34.45 -7.13 1.68
N VAL A 24 35.26 -6.28 2.30
CA VAL A 24 34.78 -5.28 3.27
C VAL A 24 35.58 -3.98 3.16
N GLN A 25 34.92 -2.85 3.40
CA GLN A 25 35.60 -1.55 3.48
C GLN A 25 36.29 -1.39 4.84
N VAL A 26 37.57 -1.01 4.79
CA VAL A 26 38.42 -0.75 5.96
C VAL A 26 39.24 0.50 5.69
N ALA A 27 39.15 1.48 6.60
CA ALA A 27 39.91 2.73 6.49
C ALA A 27 41.42 2.46 6.45
N LYS A 28 42.16 3.31 5.73
CA LYS A 28 43.63 3.21 5.60
C LYS A 28 44.33 3.14 6.97
N GLY A 29 45.36 2.30 7.07
CA GLY A 29 46.16 2.12 8.29
C GLY A 29 45.49 1.30 9.39
N LYS A 30 44.32 0.70 9.15
CA LYS A 30 43.64 -0.19 10.10
C LYS A 30 43.87 -1.66 9.75
N THR A 31 44.08 -2.49 10.76
CA THR A 31 44.19 -3.95 10.59
C THR A 31 42.81 -4.57 10.33
N CYS A 32 42.79 -5.68 9.61
CA CYS A 32 41.58 -6.42 9.27
C CYS A 32 41.84 -7.92 9.27
N GLU A 33 40.97 -8.69 9.93
CA GLU A 33 40.99 -10.14 9.91
C GLU A 33 39.57 -10.67 9.68
N LEU A 34 39.44 -11.79 8.95
CA LEU A 34 38.21 -12.56 8.86
C LEU A 34 38.15 -13.55 10.01
N LEU A 35 37.09 -13.47 10.82
CA LEU A 35 36.80 -14.41 11.90
C LEU A 35 35.74 -15.42 11.41
N LEU A 36 36.03 -16.71 11.50
CA LEU A 36 35.06 -17.78 11.18
C LEU A 36 34.70 -18.58 12.41
N TYR A 37 33.40 -18.69 12.67
CA TYR A 37 32.83 -19.37 13.82
C TYR A 37 32.13 -20.63 13.34
N LYS A 38 32.41 -21.76 13.97
CA LYS A 38 31.56 -22.93 13.80
C LYS A 38 30.18 -22.63 14.37
N ARG A 39 29.10 -22.93 13.65
CA ARG A 39 27.72 -22.63 14.10
C ARG A 39 27.47 -23.13 15.52
N GLY A 40 26.89 -22.25 16.35
CA GLY A 40 26.64 -22.52 17.77
C GLY A 40 27.85 -22.33 18.69
N LYS A 41 29.00 -21.88 18.17
CA LYS A 41 30.16 -21.45 18.94
C LYS A 41 30.31 -19.93 18.89
N ASP A 42 30.77 -19.36 19.98
CA ASP A 42 31.04 -17.93 20.20
C ASP A 42 32.53 -17.60 20.05
N VAL A 43 33.40 -18.61 20.00
CA VAL A 43 34.84 -18.45 19.73
C VAL A 43 35.14 -18.72 18.26
N PRO A 44 35.94 -17.87 17.57
CA PRO A 44 36.39 -18.14 16.21
C PRO A 44 37.22 -19.44 16.16
N GLU A 45 36.90 -20.33 15.23
CA GLU A 45 37.69 -21.55 14.95
C GLU A 45 38.83 -21.25 13.98
N TYR A 46 38.62 -20.30 13.05
CA TYR A 46 39.63 -19.83 12.12
C TYR A 46 39.68 -18.31 12.10
N GLN A 47 40.88 -17.78 11.89
CA GLN A 47 41.17 -16.37 11.70
C GLN A 47 42.08 -16.23 10.49
N PHE A 48 41.78 -15.29 9.60
CA PHE A 48 42.59 -15.04 8.40
C PHE A 48 42.89 -13.56 8.25
N ASP A 49 44.18 -13.23 8.20
CA ASP A 49 44.63 -11.85 8.00
C ASP A 49 44.23 -11.34 6.62
N MET A 50 43.81 -10.08 6.57
CA MET A 50 43.46 -9.33 5.36
C MET A 50 44.30 -8.05 5.31
N PRO A 51 45.61 -8.16 5.02
CA PRO A 51 46.54 -7.04 5.13
C PRO A 51 46.27 -5.96 4.08
N GLU A 52 46.72 -4.72 4.37
CA GLU A 52 46.44 -3.56 3.52
C GLU A 52 47.09 -3.66 2.14
N GLU A 53 48.28 -4.24 2.08
CA GLU A 53 49.06 -4.42 0.84
C GLU A 53 48.42 -5.40 -0.15
N GLU A 54 47.58 -6.33 0.33
CA GLU A 54 46.81 -7.26 -0.50
C GLU A 54 45.48 -6.64 -0.99
N GLY A 55 45.07 -5.50 -0.42
CA GLY A 55 43.82 -4.82 -0.73
C GLY A 55 43.87 -3.93 -1.98
N VAL A 56 42.72 -3.32 -2.29
CA VAL A 56 42.60 -2.30 -3.35
C VAL A 56 41.92 -1.08 -2.75
N GLY A 57 42.65 0.04 -2.66
CA GLY A 57 42.16 1.23 -1.96
C GLY A 57 41.82 0.92 -0.50
N GLU A 58 40.59 1.25 -0.09
CA GLU A 58 40.05 0.94 1.25
C GLU A 58 39.28 -0.40 1.29
N VAL A 59 39.43 -1.25 0.28
CA VAL A 59 38.77 -2.57 0.26
C VAL A 59 39.75 -3.65 0.66
N ARG A 60 39.36 -4.47 1.62
CA ARG A 60 40.06 -5.70 2.03
C ARG A 60 39.25 -6.89 1.57
N PHE A 61 39.92 -7.89 0.99
CA PHE A 61 39.23 -9.07 0.48
C PHE A 61 40.11 -10.32 0.52
N LEU A 62 39.46 -11.48 0.66
CA LEU A 62 40.07 -12.79 0.47
C LEU A 62 39.02 -13.80 0.03
N SER A 63 39.43 -14.96 -0.43
CA SER A 63 38.52 -16.08 -0.61
C SER A 63 38.97 -17.31 0.17
N VAL A 64 38.01 -18.08 0.67
CA VAL A 64 38.26 -19.31 1.44
C VAL A 64 37.77 -20.51 0.65
N GLU A 65 38.69 -21.40 0.30
CA GLU A 65 38.40 -22.66 -0.38
C GLU A 65 38.05 -23.76 0.63
N GLY A 66 37.01 -24.54 0.31
CA GLY A 66 36.56 -25.68 1.12
C GLY A 66 35.79 -25.29 2.39
N LEU A 67 35.40 -24.02 2.51
CA LEU A 67 34.51 -23.53 3.56
C LEU A 67 33.07 -24.00 3.27
N LYS A 68 32.42 -24.61 4.25
CA LYS A 68 31.02 -25.05 4.15
C LYS A 68 30.10 -23.98 4.74
N ALA A 69 29.39 -23.24 3.89
CA ALA A 69 28.53 -22.12 4.27
C ALA A 69 27.48 -22.46 5.36
N ASP A 70 26.96 -23.69 5.32
CA ASP A 70 25.97 -24.21 6.26
C ASP A 70 26.54 -24.56 7.65
N ARG A 71 27.86 -24.54 7.83
CA ARG A 71 28.53 -24.89 9.09
C ARG A 71 29.21 -23.73 9.78
N TYR A 72 29.37 -22.60 9.09
CA TYR A 72 30.11 -21.45 9.59
C TYR A 72 29.30 -20.15 9.55
N GLU A 73 29.65 -19.28 10.47
CA GLU A 73 29.24 -17.89 10.60
C GLU A 73 30.52 -17.03 10.61
N TYR A 74 30.42 -15.73 10.37
CA TYR A 74 31.58 -14.86 10.23
C TYR A 74 31.38 -13.48 10.87
N ASN A 75 32.49 -12.81 11.16
CA ASN A 75 32.60 -11.38 11.42
C ASN A 75 33.96 -10.91 10.93
N PHE A 76 34.20 -9.60 10.97
CA PHE A 76 35.52 -9.03 10.77
C PHE A 76 36.09 -8.53 12.10
N LEU A 77 37.40 -8.69 12.32
CA LEU A 77 38.13 -7.98 13.38
C LEU A 77 38.83 -6.80 12.73
N ILE A 78 38.36 -5.58 13.00
CA ILE A 78 38.93 -4.36 12.43
C ILE A 78 39.49 -3.53 13.58
N ASP A 79 40.81 -3.28 13.55
CA ASP A 79 41.51 -2.51 14.58
C ASP A 79 41.22 -3.01 16.00
N GLY A 80 41.23 -4.34 16.17
CA GLY A 80 40.94 -5.02 17.44
C GLY A 80 39.46 -5.03 17.87
N LYS A 81 38.53 -4.55 17.04
CA LYS A 81 37.09 -4.55 17.33
C LYS A 81 36.33 -5.50 16.41
N VAL A 82 35.43 -6.29 17.00
CA VAL A 82 34.54 -7.16 16.23
C VAL A 82 33.50 -6.29 15.51
N CYS A 83 33.43 -6.45 14.21
CA CYS A 83 32.56 -5.72 13.29
C CYS A 83 31.70 -6.70 12.50
N VAL A 84 30.41 -6.39 12.41
CA VAL A 84 29.49 -7.08 11.49
C VAL A 84 29.65 -6.46 10.11
N ASP A 85 29.58 -7.30 9.09
CA ASP A 85 29.59 -6.89 7.69
C ASP A 85 28.39 -5.98 7.35
N PRO A 86 28.60 -4.75 6.85
CA PRO A 86 27.52 -3.88 6.38
C PRO A 86 26.70 -4.46 5.22
N TYR A 87 27.26 -5.42 4.48
CA TYR A 87 26.62 -6.14 3.36
C TYR A 87 26.14 -7.54 3.78
N VAL A 88 26.04 -7.80 5.08
CA VAL A 88 25.53 -9.07 5.59
C VAL A 88 24.13 -9.35 5.05
N LYS A 89 23.93 -10.58 4.59
CA LYS A 89 22.67 -11.05 4.00
C LYS A 89 21.72 -11.66 5.03
N GLU A 90 22.25 -12.18 6.13
CA GLU A 90 21.46 -12.69 7.25
C GLU A 90 22.31 -12.73 8.54
N LEU A 91 21.71 -12.43 9.70
CA LEU A 91 22.39 -12.48 11.00
C LEU A 91 21.96 -13.69 11.84
N ALA A 92 22.92 -14.24 12.58
CA ALA A 92 22.72 -15.14 13.71
C ALA A 92 22.74 -14.35 15.02
N GLY A 93 22.00 -14.83 16.02
CA GLY A 93 21.92 -14.21 17.37
C GLY A 93 20.78 -13.20 17.55
N LYS A 94 20.08 -12.86 16.46
CA LYS A 94 18.96 -11.90 16.39
C LYS A 94 17.59 -12.57 16.23
N GLU A 95 17.44 -13.82 16.68
CA GLU A 95 16.21 -14.61 16.52
C GLU A 95 15.06 -14.15 17.42
N LYS A 96 15.35 -13.45 18.52
CA LYS A 96 14.35 -12.98 19.49
C LYS A 96 14.30 -11.45 19.48
N PHE A 97 13.15 -10.91 19.14
CA PHE A 97 12.88 -9.46 19.19
C PHE A 97 13.04 -8.91 20.60
N GLY A 98 13.69 -7.74 20.73
CA GLY A 98 13.82 -7.04 22.01
C GLY A 98 14.75 -7.72 23.02
N VAL A 99 15.66 -8.60 22.57
CA VAL A 99 16.69 -9.21 23.41
C VAL A 99 18.03 -8.56 23.09
N GLU A 100 18.65 -7.95 24.11
CA GLU A 100 19.95 -7.32 23.97
C GLU A 100 21.03 -8.37 23.68
N ARG A 101 21.91 -8.03 22.74
CA ARG A 101 23.02 -8.89 22.30
C ARG A 101 24.28 -8.06 22.16
N LYS A 102 25.39 -8.62 22.64
CA LYS A 102 26.67 -7.94 22.64
C LYS A 102 27.55 -8.41 21.49
N LEU A 103 27.83 -7.49 20.58
CA LEU A 103 28.71 -7.75 19.43
C LEU A 103 30.14 -8.12 19.86
N GLN A 104 30.69 -7.44 20.87
CA GLN A 104 32.04 -7.71 21.36
C GLN A 104 32.17 -9.04 22.11
N GLU A 105 31.04 -9.63 22.55
CA GLU A 105 30.99 -11.00 23.09
C GLU A 105 30.67 -12.03 21.97
N HIS A 106 30.82 -11.63 20.70
CA HIS A 106 30.58 -12.44 19.51
C HIS A 106 29.15 -13.00 19.40
N GLN A 107 28.16 -12.43 20.10
CA GLN A 107 26.79 -12.98 20.14
C GLN A 107 26.00 -12.73 18.85
N ILE A 108 26.44 -11.79 18.01
CA ILE A 108 25.87 -11.48 16.70
C ILE A 108 26.92 -11.77 15.64
N ARG A 109 26.55 -12.53 14.61
CA ARG A 109 27.46 -12.97 13.55
C ARG A 109 26.76 -13.00 12.20
N GLY A 110 27.49 -12.72 11.14
CA GLY A 110 27.02 -12.90 9.77
C GLY A 110 26.86 -14.37 9.43
N LYS A 111 25.76 -14.72 8.76
CA LYS A 111 25.56 -16.03 8.17
C LYS A 111 25.99 -15.99 6.71
N ILE A 112 26.65 -17.05 6.28
CA ILE A 112 27.00 -17.25 4.87
C ILE A 112 25.79 -17.88 4.19
N VAL A 113 25.12 -17.12 3.32
CA VAL A 113 23.85 -17.52 2.68
C VAL A 113 24.02 -17.47 1.16
N SER A 114 23.67 -18.57 0.50
CA SER A 114 23.51 -18.62 -0.95
C SER A 114 22.16 -18.00 -1.33
N MET A 115 22.17 -17.11 -2.31
CA MET A 115 20.94 -16.50 -2.83
C MET A 115 20.33 -17.30 -3.98
N GLU A 116 21.15 -18.09 -4.68
CA GLU A 116 20.79 -18.89 -5.85
C GLU A 116 19.99 -20.16 -5.49
N ASP A 117 19.97 -20.55 -4.22
CA ASP A 117 19.32 -21.79 -3.76
C ASP A 117 17.78 -21.70 -3.64
N TYR A 118 17.18 -20.54 -3.96
CA TYR A 118 15.75 -20.33 -3.84
C TYR A 118 15.04 -20.50 -5.19
N ASP A 119 14.05 -21.38 -5.23
CA ASP A 119 13.23 -21.64 -6.41
C ASP A 119 12.02 -20.69 -6.46
N TRP A 120 12.16 -19.64 -7.29
CA TRP A 120 11.09 -18.69 -7.58
C TRP A 120 9.96 -19.27 -8.44
N GLN A 121 10.14 -20.46 -9.03
CA GLN A 121 9.20 -21.04 -9.99
C GLN A 121 8.93 -20.03 -11.12
N GLU A 122 7.66 -19.80 -11.47
CA GLU A 122 7.23 -18.86 -12.51
C GLU A 122 6.97 -17.44 -11.97
N ASP A 123 7.39 -17.14 -10.74
CA ASP A 123 7.15 -15.83 -10.11
C ASP A 123 7.85 -14.68 -10.85
N GLN A 124 7.08 -13.61 -11.08
CA GLN A 124 7.57 -12.35 -11.62
C GLN A 124 6.88 -11.20 -10.89
N ARG A 125 7.56 -10.06 -10.82
CA ARG A 125 6.98 -8.80 -10.32
C ARG A 125 5.71 -8.45 -11.10
N LEU A 126 4.72 -7.89 -10.41
CA LEU A 126 3.38 -7.73 -10.97
C LEU A 126 3.22 -6.50 -11.86
N HIS A 127 4.03 -5.46 -11.63
CA HIS A 127 4.01 -4.21 -12.39
C HIS A 127 2.60 -3.58 -12.51
N LEU A 128 1.84 -3.54 -11.41
CA LEU A 128 0.50 -2.96 -11.39
C LEU A 128 0.57 -1.46 -11.74
N PRO A 129 -0.32 -0.95 -12.63
CA PRO A 129 -0.43 0.49 -12.86
C PRO A 129 -0.78 1.23 -11.57
N TRP A 130 -0.20 2.41 -11.35
CA TRP A 130 -0.37 3.16 -10.10
C TRP A 130 -1.83 3.51 -9.80
N GLU A 131 -2.59 3.86 -10.82
CA GLU A 131 -4.02 4.17 -10.74
C GLU A 131 -4.87 2.97 -10.29
N ASP A 132 -4.42 1.75 -10.57
CA ASP A 132 -5.11 0.51 -10.19
C ASP A 132 -4.71 0.02 -8.78
N VAL A 133 -3.70 0.62 -8.16
CA VAL A 133 -3.22 0.23 -6.83
C VAL A 133 -4.16 0.74 -5.74
N VAL A 134 -4.50 -0.17 -4.83
CA VAL A 134 -5.05 0.10 -3.50
C VAL A 134 -4.09 -0.52 -2.50
N ALA A 135 -3.26 0.33 -1.89
CA ALA A 135 -2.18 -0.05 -1.01
C ALA A 135 -2.63 -0.24 0.44
N TYR A 136 -1.86 -1.04 1.19
CA TYR A 136 -2.12 -1.36 2.59
C TYR A 136 -0.82 -1.32 3.39
N GLY A 137 -0.64 -0.27 4.20
CA GLY A 137 0.51 -0.07 5.07
C GLY A 137 0.43 -0.92 6.33
N LEU A 138 1.46 -1.73 6.59
CA LEU A 138 1.50 -2.64 7.74
C LEU A 138 2.88 -2.74 8.39
N HIS A 139 2.86 -3.12 9.67
CA HIS A 139 4.03 -3.55 10.41
C HIS A 139 4.06 -5.09 10.48
N VAL A 140 5.06 -5.76 9.89
CA VAL A 140 5.11 -7.25 9.81
C VAL A 140 4.83 -7.92 11.15
N ARG A 141 5.52 -7.46 12.22
CA ARG A 141 5.26 -7.95 13.58
C ARG A 141 3.86 -7.58 14.08
N GLY A 142 3.56 -6.29 14.21
CA GLY A 142 2.30 -5.80 14.75
C GLY A 142 1.04 -6.33 14.09
N PHE A 143 1.11 -6.58 12.78
CA PHE A 143 -0.04 -7.03 11.99
C PHE A 143 -0.60 -8.34 12.50
N THR A 144 0.23 -9.26 13.00
CA THR A 144 -0.24 -10.59 13.44
C THR A 144 0.23 -11.00 14.83
N LYS A 145 0.96 -10.15 15.56
CA LYS A 145 1.50 -10.50 16.88
C LYS A 145 0.42 -10.72 17.94
N HIS A 146 -0.65 -9.92 17.90
CA HIS A 146 -1.74 -10.00 18.87
C HIS A 146 -2.40 -11.39 18.84
N SER A 147 -2.82 -11.91 20.01
CA SER A 147 -3.37 -13.26 20.12
C SER A 147 -4.63 -13.50 19.27
N SER A 148 -5.43 -12.44 19.08
CA SER A 148 -6.65 -12.46 18.26
C SER A 148 -6.42 -12.56 16.76
N SER A 149 -5.18 -12.43 16.27
CA SER A 149 -4.86 -12.63 14.85
C SER A 149 -5.20 -14.05 14.37
N LYS A 150 -5.18 -15.02 15.30
CA LYS A 150 -5.45 -16.45 15.08
C LYS A 150 -4.51 -17.14 14.08
N VAL A 151 -3.41 -16.48 13.72
CA VAL A 151 -2.34 -17.12 12.92
C VAL A 151 -1.47 -17.99 13.80
N VAL A 152 -0.83 -18.99 13.21
CA VAL A 152 0.17 -19.84 13.86
C VAL A 152 1.48 -19.07 14.04
N HIS A 153 1.95 -18.41 12.98
CA HIS A 153 3.26 -17.75 12.95
C HIS A 153 3.16 -16.26 13.32
N LYS A 154 2.79 -15.98 14.57
CA LYS A 154 2.48 -14.62 15.05
C LYS A 154 3.66 -13.65 14.95
N GLY A 155 3.44 -12.56 14.21
CA GLY A 155 4.37 -11.44 14.09
C GLY A 155 5.61 -11.74 13.24
N THR A 156 5.45 -12.59 12.23
CA THR A 156 6.50 -12.97 11.28
C THR A 156 6.03 -12.79 9.84
N PHE A 157 6.94 -12.93 8.87
CA PHE A 157 6.61 -12.95 7.44
C PHE A 157 5.56 -14.03 7.11
N GLN A 158 5.71 -15.23 7.67
CA GLN A 158 4.70 -16.31 7.52
C GLN A 158 3.34 -15.94 8.12
N GLY A 159 3.32 -15.16 9.22
CA GLY A 159 2.07 -14.62 9.75
C GLY A 159 1.36 -13.69 8.78
N VAL A 160 2.09 -12.90 7.99
CA VAL A 160 1.52 -12.08 6.91
C VAL A 160 0.95 -12.98 5.81
N VAL A 161 1.67 -14.05 5.43
CA VAL A 161 1.19 -15.05 4.45
C VAL A 161 -0.15 -15.67 4.87
N GLU A 162 -0.32 -16.00 6.15
CA GLU A 162 -1.58 -16.52 6.70
C GLU A 162 -2.75 -15.50 6.66
N LYS A 163 -2.50 -14.25 6.28
CA LYS A 163 -3.50 -13.18 6.15
C LYS A 163 -3.72 -12.72 4.70
N LEU A 164 -3.11 -13.35 3.70
CA LEU A 164 -3.29 -12.93 2.30
C LEU A 164 -4.73 -13.06 1.82
N ASP A 165 -5.44 -14.13 2.20
CA ASP A 165 -6.85 -14.30 1.84
C ASP A 165 -7.73 -13.15 2.38
N TYR A 166 -7.39 -12.66 3.58
CA TYR A 166 -8.06 -11.49 4.17
C TYR A 166 -7.80 -10.21 3.36
N LEU A 167 -6.56 -9.96 2.98
CA LEU A 167 -6.17 -8.80 2.18
C LEU A 167 -6.82 -8.84 0.78
N LYS A 168 -6.80 -10.01 0.15
CA LYS A 168 -7.47 -10.26 -1.13
C LYS A 168 -8.98 -10.08 -1.02
N GLU A 169 -9.59 -10.55 0.07
CA GLU A 169 -11.02 -10.34 0.32
C GLU A 169 -11.36 -8.86 0.47
N LEU A 170 -10.55 -8.09 1.22
CA LEU A 170 -10.73 -6.65 1.37
C LEU A 170 -10.61 -5.92 0.02
N GLY A 171 -9.81 -6.47 -0.91
CA GLY A 171 -9.62 -5.95 -2.25
C GLY A 171 -8.35 -5.11 -2.39
N VAL A 172 -7.39 -5.22 -1.48
CA VAL A 172 -6.07 -4.56 -1.64
C VAL A 172 -5.19 -5.37 -2.60
N ASN A 173 -4.27 -4.70 -3.29
CA ASN A 173 -3.36 -5.33 -4.25
C ASN A 173 -1.90 -4.84 -4.13
N GLN A 174 -1.57 -4.14 -3.04
CA GLN A 174 -0.20 -3.82 -2.67
C GLN A 174 -0.10 -3.75 -1.15
N ILE A 175 0.95 -4.33 -0.56
CA ILE A 175 1.32 -4.11 0.83
C ILE A 175 2.56 -3.21 0.92
N GLN A 176 2.54 -2.27 1.86
CA GLN A 176 3.70 -1.43 2.20
C GLN A 176 4.19 -1.82 3.59
N CYS A 177 5.27 -2.58 3.63
CA CYS A 177 5.85 -3.07 4.87
C CYS A 177 6.77 -2.02 5.47
N MET A 178 6.46 -1.59 6.70
CA MET A 178 7.40 -0.89 7.58
C MET A 178 8.76 -1.62 7.67
N PRO A 179 9.86 -0.95 8.09
CA PRO A 179 11.22 -1.49 8.01
C PRO A 179 11.35 -2.98 8.30
N VAL A 180 11.72 -3.73 7.26
CA VAL A 180 11.97 -5.18 7.33
C VAL A 180 13.46 -5.53 7.28
N TYR A 181 14.34 -4.54 7.18
CA TYR A 181 15.78 -4.76 7.29
C TYR A 181 16.17 -5.00 8.76
N GLU A 182 17.35 -5.53 9.00
CA GLU A 182 17.83 -5.84 10.34
C GLU A 182 18.29 -4.56 11.06
N PHE A 183 17.54 -4.15 12.08
CA PHE A 183 17.82 -2.97 12.91
C PHE A 183 18.00 -3.36 14.39
N GLU A 184 18.58 -2.49 15.21
CA GLU A 184 18.65 -2.72 16.65
C GLU A 184 17.32 -2.37 17.34
N GLU A 185 16.66 -3.36 17.95
CA GLU A 185 15.43 -3.15 18.74
C GLU A 185 15.74 -2.58 20.12
N CYS A 186 16.85 -2.98 20.73
CA CYS A 186 17.20 -2.55 22.08
C CYS A 186 17.84 -1.16 22.00
N GLY A 187 17.00 -0.13 21.87
CA GLY A 187 17.44 1.25 22.01
C GLY A 187 17.95 1.54 23.42
N LYS A 188 18.68 2.65 23.58
CA LYS A 188 19.32 3.02 24.86
C LYS A 188 18.36 3.07 26.04
N THR A 189 17.12 3.51 25.80
CA THR A 189 16.10 3.74 26.83
C THR A 189 14.77 3.07 26.50
N LYS A 190 14.52 2.77 25.22
CA LYS A 190 13.24 2.30 24.70
C LYS A 190 13.47 1.26 23.62
N VAL A 191 12.53 0.34 23.49
CA VAL A 191 12.50 -0.58 22.36
C VAL A 191 12.19 0.21 21.10
N ASN A 192 12.95 -0.02 20.02
CA ASN A 192 12.58 0.43 18.68
C ASN A 192 11.65 -0.61 18.07
N TYR A 193 10.34 -0.40 18.20
CA TYR A 193 9.34 -1.31 17.68
C TYR A 193 9.22 -1.17 16.15
N TRP A 194 9.09 0.07 15.65
CA TRP A 194 8.89 0.34 14.22
C TRP A 194 10.07 -0.01 13.32
N GLY A 195 11.29 0.05 13.84
CA GLY A 195 12.50 -0.32 13.10
C GLY A 195 13.14 0.78 12.25
N TYR A 196 12.60 2.00 12.27
CA TYR A 196 13.26 3.14 11.63
C TYR A 196 14.60 3.46 12.32
N GLY A 197 15.63 3.73 11.53
CA GLY A 197 16.97 4.05 12.04
C GLY A 197 18.08 3.24 11.36
N LYS A 198 19.26 3.22 11.99
CA LYS A 198 20.43 2.49 11.50
C LYS A 198 20.16 0.98 11.51
N GLY A 199 20.64 0.30 10.48
CA GLY A 199 20.54 -1.16 10.38
C GLY A 199 21.50 -1.75 9.35
N PHE A 200 21.41 -3.06 9.18
CA PHE A 200 22.04 -3.84 8.14
C PHE A 200 21.04 -4.00 6.99
N TYR A 201 21.09 -3.07 6.04
CA TYR A 201 20.02 -2.92 5.05
C TYR A 201 19.84 -4.14 4.14
N PHE A 202 20.92 -4.88 3.84
CA PHE A 202 20.89 -6.10 3.02
C PHE A 202 20.33 -7.35 3.73
N ALA A 203 20.15 -7.31 5.05
CA ALA A 203 19.63 -8.44 5.81
C ALA A 203 18.17 -8.20 6.19
N PRO A 204 17.24 -9.11 5.85
CA PRO A 204 15.91 -9.10 6.41
C PRO A 204 15.94 -9.34 7.92
N LYS A 205 15.01 -8.73 8.64
CA LYS A 205 14.89 -8.75 10.10
C LYS A 205 14.75 -10.18 10.60
N LYS A 206 15.76 -10.67 11.32
CA LYS A 206 15.80 -12.07 11.75
C LYS A 206 14.66 -12.42 12.71
N ALA A 207 14.28 -11.47 13.57
CA ALA A 207 13.18 -11.62 14.51
C ALA A 207 11.77 -11.60 13.87
N TYR A 208 11.67 -11.28 12.58
CA TYR A 208 10.43 -11.42 11.78
C TYR A 208 10.36 -12.75 11.05
N ALA A 209 11.34 -13.65 11.22
CA ALA A 209 11.28 -15.00 10.69
C ALA A 209 10.85 -15.98 11.80
N TYR A 210 9.92 -16.88 11.49
CA TYR A 210 9.53 -17.96 12.40
C TYR A 210 10.57 -19.09 12.43
N GLY A 211 11.07 -19.44 11.25
CA GLY A 211 12.02 -20.48 10.97
C GLY A 211 13.47 -20.01 10.92
N LYS A 212 14.30 -20.82 10.26
CA LYS A 212 15.76 -20.69 10.33
C LYS A 212 16.34 -19.61 9.44
N SER A 213 15.64 -19.15 8.41
CA SER A 213 16.15 -18.15 7.47
C SER A 213 15.12 -17.05 7.20
N ALA A 214 15.49 -15.82 7.55
CA ALA A 214 14.69 -14.65 7.23
C ALA A 214 14.72 -14.32 5.73
N VAL A 215 15.84 -14.63 5.07
CA VAL A 215 15.98 -14.53 3.61
C VAL A 215 14.91 -15.36 2.92
N ARG A 216 14.82 -16.67 3.25
CA ARG A 216 13.82 -17.55 2.65
C ARG A 216 12.40 -17.11 2.96
N GLU A 217 12.09 -16.77 4.20
CA GLU A 217 10.72 -16.37 4.56
C GLU A 217 10.26 -15.05 3.94
N LEU A 218 11.18 -14.10 3.72
CA LEU A 218 10.83 -12.90 2.97
C LEU A 218 10.55 -13.24 1.50
N LYS A 219 11.38 -14.08 0.86
CA LYS A 219 11.12 -14.57 -0.51
C LYS A 219 9.80 -15.34 -0.60
N ASP A 220 9.50 -16.21 0.38
CA ASP A 220 8.25 -16.96 0.47
C ASP A 220 7.04 -16.01 0.56
N MET A 221 7.15 -14.96 1.38
CA MET A 221 6.10 -13.95 1.53
C MET A 221 5.86 -13.20 0.23
N VAL A 222 6.92 -12.75 -0.45
CA VAL A 222 6.79 -12.04 -1.74
C VAL A 222 6.13 -12.94 -2.78
N ARG A 223 6.63 -14.17 -2.97
CA ARG A 223 6.04 -15.14 -3.90
C ARG A 223 4.56 -15.42 -3.59
N ALA A 224 4.21 -15.55 -2.31
CA ALA A 224 2.83 -15.77 -1.89
C ALA A 224 1.95 -14.55 -2.22
N CYS A 225 2.43 -13.33 -1.99
CA CYS A 225 1.72 -12.10 -2.37
C CYS A 225 1.49 -12.04 -3.88
N HIS A 226 2.53 -12.27 -4.69
CA HIS A 226 2.43 -12.27 -6.16
C HIS A 226 1.44 -13.30 -6.68
N SER A 227 1.43 -14.51 -6.12
CA SER A 227 0.46 -15.56 -6.49
C SER A 227 -1.00 -15.15 -6.24
N GLN A 228 -1.23 -14.15 -5.38
CA GLN A 228 -2.54 -13.57 -5.10
C GLN A 228 -2.79 -12.23 -5.82
N GLY A 229 -1.86 -11.76 -6.65
CA GLY A 229 -1.94 -10.47 -7.33
C GLY A 229 -1.71 -9.27 -6.41
N ILE A 230 -0.89 -9.44 -5.37
CA ILE A 230 -0.54 -8.40 -4.39
C ILE A 230 0.94 -8.05 -4.54
N GLU A 231 1.23 -6.77 -4.81
CA GLU A 231 2.61 -6.24 -4.82
C GLU A 231 3.18 -6.09 -3.41
N VAL A 232 4.50 -6.20 -3.29
CA VAL A 232 5.24 -5.97 -2.05
C VAL A 232 6.17 -4.77 -2.18
N VAL A 233 5.92 -3.77 -1.34
CA VAL A 233 6.72 -2.56 -1.22
C VAL A 233 7.37 -2.51 0.16
N LEU A 234 8.64 -2.14 0.23
CA LEU A 234 9.40 -2.08 1.48
C LEU A 234 9.77 -0.65 1.85
N GLU A 235 9.55 -0.27 3.10
CA GLU A 235 10.06 1.00 3.62
C GLU A 235 11.56 0.90 3.93
N MET A 236 12.35 1.71 3.23
CA MET A 236 13.81 1.80 3.36
C MET A 236 14.22 3.26 3.44
N PRO A 237 13.97 3.96 4.56
CA PRO A 237 14.25 5.39 4.66
C PRO A 237 15.73 5.74 4.48
N PHE A 238 16.65 4.82 4.81
CA PHE A 238 18.07 5.07 5.07
C PHE A 238 18.31 6.22 6.08
N VAL A 239 19.44 6.18 6.77
CA VAL A 239 19.86 7.31 7.63
C VAL A 239 20.77 8.26 6.86
N PRO A 240 20.92 9.52 7.28
CA PRO A 240 21.91 10.42 6.70
C PRO A 240 23.32 9.82 6.74
N GLY A 241 24.09 10.03 5.67
CA GLY A 241 25.49 9.60 5.57
C GLY A 241 25.75 8.21 4.99
N ILE A 242 24.71 7.47 4.60
CA ILE A 242 24.87 6.27 3.77
C ILE A 242 25.26 6.70 2.35
N SER A 243 26.24 6.03 1.76
CA SER A 243 26.74 6.40 0.43
C SER A 243 25.71 6.10 -0.67
N ALA A 244 25.70 6.92 -1.73
CA ALA A 244 24.82 6.73 -2.87
C ALA A 244 24.92 5.33 -3.49
N ASN A 245 26.15 4.83 -3.67
CA ASN A 245 26.38 3.49 -4.21
C ASN A 245 25.79 2.39 -3.32
N TYR A 246 25.93 2.50 -1.99
CA TYR A 246 25.37 1.52 -1.06
C TYR A 246 23.83 1.49 -1.14
N VAL A 247 23.19 2.66 -1.21
CA VAL A 247 21.73 2.76 -1.39
C VAL A 247 21.31 2.09 -2.70
N THR A 248 21.90 2.48 -3.83
CA THR A 248 21.55 1.94 -5.14
C THR A 248 21.78 0.43 -5.22
N GLU A 249 22.91 -0.07 -4.71
CA GLU A 249 23.19 -1.51 -4.62
C GLU A 249 22.17 -2.26 -3.77
N CYS A 250 21.78 -1.70 -2.62
CA CYS A 250 20.78 -2.30 -1.74
C CYS A 250 19.42 -2.40 -2.43
N LEU A 251 18.96 -1.33 -3.08
CA LEU A 251 17.65 -1.34 -3.77
C LEU A 251 17.65 -2.32 -4.94
N ARG A 252 18.72 -2.34 -5.77
CA ARG A 252 18.88 -3.34 -6.83
C ARG A 252 18.92 -4.77 -6.28
N PHE A 253 19.57 -4.99 -5.14
CA PHE A 253 19.63 -6.28 -4.49
C PHE A 253 18.24 -6.78 -4.08
N TYR A 254 17.42 -5.95 -3.41
CA TYR A 254 16.05 -6.37 -3.07
C TYR A 254 15.15 -6.57 -4.29
N MET A 255 15.32 -5.75 -5.32
CA MET A 255 14.61 -5.93 -6.58
C MET A 255 14.95 -7.26 -7.25
N LEU A 256 16.23 -7.60 -7.38
CA LEU A 256 16.70 -8.79 -8.10
C LEU A 256 16.54 -10.07 -7.27
N GLU A 257 16.87 -10.03 -5.98
CA GLU A 257 16.95 -11.24 -5.15
C GLU A 257 15.66 -11.58 -4.43
N TYR A 258 14.82 -10.58 -4.17
CA TYR A 258 13.56 -10.71 -3.43
C TYR A 258 12.33 -10.37 -4.26
N HIS A 259 12.48 -9.98 -5.53
CA HIS A 259 11.40 -9.58 -6.42
C HIS A 259 10.50 -8.47 -5.84
N VAL A 260 11.06 -7.53 -5.08
CA VAL A 260 10.31 -6.41 -4.50
C VAL A 260 9.81 -5.46 -5.61
N ASP A 261 8.56 -4.99 -5.49
CA ASP A 261 7.90 -4.15 -6.51
C ASP A 261 8.12 -2.64 -6.31
N GLY A 262 8.57 -2.23 -5.12
CA GLY A 262 8.79 -0.82 -4.81
C GLY A 262 9.42 -0.55 -3.46
N PHE A 263 9.80 0.72 -3.26
CA PHE A 263 10.43 1.19 -2.04
C PHE A 263 9.86 2.53 -1.60
N VAL A 264 9.56 2.68 -0.31
CA VAL A 264 9.31 3.99 0.30
C VAL A 264 10.63 4.49 0.90
N LEU A 265 11.13 5.62 0.42
CA LEU A 265 12.42 6.18 0.79
C LEU A 265 12.25 7.55 1.46
N ASN A 266 13.29 7.98 2.18
CA ASN A 266 13.40 9.38 2.60
C ASN A 266 14.19 10.14 1.51
N PRO A 267 13.56 11.06 0.74
CA PRO A 267 14.21 11.75 -0.36
C PRO A 267 15.40 12.62 0.08
N TYR A 268 15.47 12.99 1.36
CA TYR A 268 16.58 13.78 1.92
C TYR A 268 17.82 12.95 2.23
N ASN A 269 17.69 11.62 2.32
CA ASN A 269 18.79 10.72 2.71
C ASN A 269 19.30 9.86 1.56
N VAL A 270 18.64 9.90 0.40
CA VAL A 270 18.94 9.04 -0.75
C VAL A 270 19.25 9.88 -2.00
N PRO A 271 20.06 9.37 -2.95
CA PRO A 271 20.38 10.07 -4.19
C PRO A 271 19.21 9.99 -5.19
N TRP A 272 18.10 10.69 -4.90
CA TRP A 272 16.81 10.51 -5.59
C TRP A 272 16.90 10.58 -7.13
N GLU A 273 17.60 11.59 -7.67
CA GLU A 273 17.78 11.76 -9.13
C GLU A 273 18.52 10.55 -9.74
N GLN A 274 19.61 10.10 -9.10
CA GLN A 274 20.38 8.94 -9.54
C GLN A 274 19.55 7.66 -9.51
N LEU A 275 18.65 7.50 -8.53
CA LEU A 275 17.78 6.32 -8.43
C LEU A 275 16.75 6.26 -9.56
N ILE A 276 16.20 7.41 -9.97
CA ILE A 276 15.25 7.49 -11.09
C ILE A 276 15.94 7.20 -12.43
N GLU A 277 17.19 7.61 -12.58
CA GLU A 277 17.99 7.38 -13.79
C GLU A 277 18.58 5.97 -13.86
N ASP A 278 18.51 5.19 -12.77
CA ASP A 278 19.07 3.86 -12.69
C ASP A 278 18.36 2.87 -13.66
N PRO A 279 19.11 2.20 -14.56
CA PRO A 279 18.50 1.34 -15.57
C PRO A 279 17.79 0.11 -14.98
N PHE A 280 18.20 -0.35 -13.80
CA PHE A 280 17.53 -1.48 -13.15
C PHE A 280 16.24 -1.05 -12.44
N LEU A 281 16.24 0.16 -11.84
CA LEU A 281 15.12 0.64 -11.03
C LEU A 281 14.04 1.39 -11.85
N LYS A 282 14.22 1.54 -13.17
CA LYS A 282 13.31 2.35 -14.00
C LYS A 282 11.84 1.93 -13.96
N ASP A 283 11.58 0.63 -13.83
CA ASP A 283 10.22 0.06 -13.79
C ASP A 283 9.76 -0.25 -12.35
N ILE A 284 10.47 0.23 -11.33
CA ILE A 284 10.14 0.02 -9.92
C ILE A 284 9.37 1.21 -9.35
N LYS A 285 8.49 0.97 -8.37
CA LYS A 285 7.79 2.05 -7.68
C LYS A 285 8.68 2.68 -6.60
N LEU A 286 9.30 3.82 -6.91
CA LEU A 286 9.97 4.65 -5.91
C LEU A 286 8.97 5.62 -5.27
N MET A 287 8.85 5.57 -3.95
CA MET A 287 7.85 6.29 -3.17
C MET A 287 8.48 7.19 -2.11
N GLN A 288 7.76 8.26 -1.75
CA GLN A 288 8.04 9.12 -0.61
C GLN A 288 6.74 9.38 0.18
N LYS A 289 6.86 9.53 1.50
CA LYS A 289 5.73 9.93 2.34
C LYS A 289 5.48 11.43 2.22
N ASP A 290 4.21 11.81 2.17
CA ASP A 290 3.76 13.19 2.05
C ASP A 290 2.44 13.38 2.81
N ASP A 291 2.47 14.20 3.85
CA ASP A 291 1.31 14.45 4.70
C ASP A 291 0.34 15.50 4.11
N GLY A 292 0.60 16.02 2.90
CA GLY A 292 -0.21 17.08 2.29
C GLY A 292 -1.65 16.65 2.08
N PHE A 293 -1.87 15.50 1.45
CA PHE A 293 -3.22 14.94 1.25
C PHE A 293 -3.91 14.67 2.59
N GLN A 294 -3.19 14.05 3.53
CA GLN A 294 -3.68 13.76 4.88
C GLN A 294 -4.20 15.03 5.56
N ASN A 295 -3.38 16.08 5.60
CA ASN A 295 -3.70 17.32 6.32
C ASN A 295 -4.93 17.99 5.72
N VAL A 296 -5.01 18.07 4.39
CA VAL A 296 -6.17 18.65 3.69
C VAL A 296 -7.45 17.86 3.99
N MET A 297 -7.41 16.54 3.82
CA MET A 297 -8.61 15.71 3.98
C MET A 297 -9.08 15.63 5.43
N ARG A 298 -8.17 15.57 6.41
CA ARG A 298 -8.53 15.57 7.83
C ARG A 298 -9.19 16.88 8.25
N ARG A 299 -8.66 18.02 7.81
CA ARG A 299 -9.23 19.35 8.10
C ARG A 299 -10.61 19.52 7.47
N PHE A 300 -10.79 19.07 6.23
CA PHE A 300 -12.10 19.10 5.58
C PHE A 300 -13.10 18.18 6.28
N LEU A 301 -12.71 16.95 6.61
CA LEU A 301 -13.52 15.98 7.36
C LEU A 301 -13.98 16.53 8.72
N LYS A 302 -13.06 17.17 9.46
CA LYS A 302 -13.35 17.85 10.73
C LYS A 302 -14.32 19.03 10.53
N GLY A 303 -14.25 19.70 9.39
CA GLY A 303 -15.06 20.86 9.06
C GLY A 303 -14.35 22.17 9.38
N ASP A 304 -13.04 22.24 9.15
CA ASP A 304 -12.26 23.49 9.22
C ASP A 304 -12.62 24.46 8.10
N GLU A 305 -12.44 25.75 8.38
CA GLU A 305 -12.67 26.84 7.42
C GLU A 305 -11.70 26.83 6.24
N ASN A 306 -12.15 27.36 5.11
CA ASN A 306 -11.35 27.62 3.92
C ASN A 306 -10.68 26.38 3.28
N MET A 307 -11.34 25.21 3.35
CA MET A 307 -10.74 23.95 2.85
C MET A 307 -11.12 23.59 1.40
N VAL A 308 -12.17 24.19 0.83
CA VAL A 308 -12.77 23.72 -0.45
C VAL A 308 -11.76 23.70 -1.61
N ASN A 309 -10.95 24.75 -1.77
CA ASN A 309 -9.98 24.83 -2.87
C ASN A 309 -8.86 23.80 -2.72
N ASP A 310 -8.38 23.58 -1.50
CA ASP A 310 -7.34 22.58 -1.21
C ASP A 310 -7.86 21.17 -1.46
N VAL A 311 -9.11 20.90 -1.09
CA VAL A 311 -9.78 19.61 -1.35
C VAL A 311 -9.98 19.40 -2.84
N ILE A 312 -10.40 20.42 -3.60
CA ILE A 312 -10.49 20.35 -5.06
C ILE A 312 -9.14 19.95 -5.67
N TRP A 313 -8.05 20.57 -5.21
CA TRP A 313 -6.71 20.22 -5.66
C TRP A 313 -6.34 18.78 -5.28
N ALA A 314 -6.58 18.37 -4.04
CA ALA A 314 -6.24 17.04 -3.55
C ALA A 314 -7.04 15.93 -4.25
N LEU A 315 -8.33 16.15 -4.55
CA LEU A 315 -9.20 15.18 -5.23
C LEU A 315 -8.81 14.94 -6.69
N LYS A 316 -8.27 15.94 -7.39
CA LYS A 316 -7.83 15.80 -8.79
C LYS A 316 -6.35 15.41 -8.94
N ASN A 317 -5.54 15.64 -7.91
CA ASN A 317 -4.10 15.41 -7.97
C ASN A 317 -3.78 13.91 -8.02
N ARG A 318 -2.94 13.51 -8.98
CA ARG A 318 -2.45 12.14 -9.10
C ARG A 318 -1.11 12.02 -8.40
N SER A 319 -1.19 11.81 -7.09
CA SER A 319 -0.03 11.71 -6.20
C SER A 319 1.06 10.75 -6.72
N SER A 320 0.67 9.69 -7.42
CA SER A 320 1.57 8.67 -7.98
C SER A 320 2.55 9.21 -9.01
N GLU A 321 2.22 10.27 -9.75
CA GLU A 321 3.15 10.91 -10.70
C GLU A 321 4.38 11.51 -10.01
N ASN A 322 4.29 11.75 -8.70
CA ASN A 322 5.39 12.24 -7.87
C ASN A 322 5.90 11.18 -6.89
N GLY A 323 5.57 9.89 -7.12
CA GLY A 323 5.93 8.80 -6.24
C GLY A 323 5.25 8.91 -4.86
N LYS A 324 3.99 9.36 -4.79
CA LYS A 324 3.27 9.54 -3.53
C LYS A 324 1.99 8.71 -3.51
N CYS A 325 1.65 8.17 -2.34
CA CYS A 325 0.32 7.59 -2.09
C CYS A 325 -0.51 8.58 -1.26
N ASN A 326 -1.81 8.62 -1.53
CA ASN A 326 -2.78 9.31 -0.68
C ASN A 326 -3.08 8.45 0.53
N TYR A 327 -3.07 9.05 1.72
CA TYR A 327 -3.50 8.38 2.95
C TYR A 327 -4.15 9.40 3.89
N ILE A 328 -5.09 8.95 4.71
CA ILE A 328 -5.62 9.74 5.82
C ILE A 328 -4.93 9.36 7.12
N THR A 329 -4.38 8.16 7.22
CA THR A 329 -3.74 7.60 8.41
C THR A 329 -2.52 6.81 8.00
N THR A 330 -1.51 6.82 8.86
CA THR A 330 -0.24 6.15 8.65
C THR A 330 0.34 5.74 10.01
N GLN A 331 1.48 5.06 10.06
CA GLN A 331 2.07 4.63 11.34
C GLN A 331 2.37 5.79 12.29
N THR A 332 2.65 6.98 11.74
CA THR A 332 2.82 8.23 12.48
C THR A 332 1.48 8.96 12.57
N GLY A 333 1.09 9.38 13.77
CA GLY A 333 -0.21 9.99 14.04
C GLY A 333 -1.26 8.97 14.50
N PHE A 334 -2.52 9.39 14.52
CA PHE A 334 -3.64 8.52 14.92
C PHE A 334 -3.99 7.45 13.88
N THR A 335 -4.49 6.31 14.39
CA THR A 335 -5.37 5.39 13.63
C THR A 335 -6.66 6.08 13.22
N LEU A 336 -7.42 5.51 12.29
CA LEU A 336 -8.63 6.15 11.79
C LEU A 336 -9.73 6.23 12.85
N TRP A 337 -9.81 5.24 13.75
CA TRP A 337 -10.73 5.31 14.87
C TRP A 337 -10.32 6.34 15.92
N ASP A 338 -9.01 6.47 16.18
CA ASP A 338 -8.51 7.45 17.14
C ASP A 338 -8.62 8.89 16.61
N LEU A 339 -8.47 9.08 15.29
CA LEU A 339 -8.66 10.37 14.61
C LEU A 339 -10.04 11.00 14.90
N VAL A 340 -11.06 10.18 15.10
CA VAL A 340 -12.43 10.63 15.42
C VAL A 340 -12.78 10.46 16.90
N SER A 341 -11.84 10.01 17.72
CA SER A 341 -12.06 9.70 19.14
C SER A 341 -11.24 10.55 20.11
N TYR A 342 -10.21 11.25 19.64
CA TYR A 342 -9.30 12.03 20.48
C TYR A 342 -8.99 13.41 19.88
N ASP A 343 -9.04 14.45 20.71
CA ASP A 343 -8.60 15.80 20.34
C ASP A 343 -7.10 16.01 20.64
N CYS A 344 -6.55 15.28 21.61
CA CYS A 344 -5.15 15.38 22.02
C CYS A 344 -4.48 14.00 22.02
N LYS A 345 -3.16 13.98 21.86
CA LYS A 345 -2.35 12.76 21.96
C LYS A 345 -2.23 12.30 23.43
N HIS A 346 -2.20 10.98 23.61
CA HIS A 346 -2.04 10.25 24.88
C HIS A 346 -0.86 9.27 24.74
N ASN A 347 0.35 9.82 24.68
CA ASN A 347 1.60 9.09 24.50
C ASN A 347 2.30 8.77 25.84
N GLU A 348 1.60 8.85 26.97
CA GLU A 348 2.18 8.68 28.31
C GLU A 348 2.87 7.32 28.46
N GLU A 349 2.33 6.27 27.84
CA GLU A 349 2.91 4.92 27.83
C GLU A 349 4.30 4.87 27.14
N ASN A 350 4.65 5.86 26.30
CA ASN A 350 5.98 5.97 25.70
C ASN A 350 7.03 6.42 26.74
N GLY A 351 6.61 7.04 27.84
CA GLY A 351 7.47 7.46 28.94
C GLY A 351 8.28 8.73 28.67
N GLU A 352 7.87 9.55 27.70
CA GLU A 352 8.51 10.83 27.33
C GLU A 352 7.65 12.03 27.78
N LYS A 353 6.85 11.86 28.83
CA LYS A 353 5.94 12.88 29.39
C LYS A 353 4.99 13.50 28.33
N ASN A 354 4.55 12.67 27.38
CA ASN A 354 3.69 13.07 26.27
C ASN A 354 4.30 14.18 25.37
N LEU A 355 5.63 14.34 25.35
CA LEU A 355 6.33 15.32 24.53
C LEU A 355 6.62 14.82 23.10
N ASP A 356 6.55 13.52 22.90
CA ASP A 356 6.80 12.88 21.61
C ASP A 356 5.55 12.83 20.72
N GLY A 357 5.72 12.60 19.42
CA GLY A 357 4.62 12.55 18.43
C GLY A 357 4.11 13.93 18.00
N PRO A 358 3.34 14.00 16.89
CA PRO A 358 2.83 15.25 16.35
C PRO A 358 1.77 15.87 17.27
N ASP A 359 1.87 17.18 17.53
CA ASP A 359 0.89 17.90 18.35
C ASP A 359 -0.40 18.15 17.57
N TYR A 360 -0.29 18.55 16.29
CA TYR A 360 -1.43 18.82 15.43
C TYR A 360 -1.81 17.59 14.62
N ASN A 361 -2.92 16.96 15.00
CA ASN A 361 -3.43 15.75 14.35
C ASN A 361 -4.58 16.02 13.37
N TYR A 362 -5.14 17.23 13.40
CA TYR A 362 -6.38 17.62 12.71
C TYR A 362 -7.55 16.65 13.00
N SER A 363 -7.59 16.14 14.24
CA SER A 363 -8.56 15.19 14.75
C SER A 363 -9.76 15.88 15.39
N TRP A 364 -10.82 15.11 15.63
CA TRP A 364 -11.98 15.57 16.39
C TRP A 364 -12.63 14.42 17.14
N ASN A 365 -12.71 14.50 18.46
CA ASN A 365 -13.23 13.44 19.33
C ASN A 365 -14.75 13.19 19.25
N CYS A 366 -15.45 13.98 18.42
CA CYS A 366 -16.90 13.90 18.20
C CYS A 366 -17.74 14.12 19.47
N GLY A 367 -17.22 14.87 20.45
CA GLY A 367 -17.93 15.30 21.66
C GLY A 367 -17.63 14.50 22.93
N ALA A 368 -16.65 13.59 22.91
CA ALA A 368 -16.14 12.91 24.10
C ALA A 368 -14.69 12.45 23.86
N GLU A 369 -13.77 12.68 24.78
CA GLU A 369 -12.40 12.17 24.65
C GLU A 369 -12.34 10.66 24.92
N GLY A 370 -11.77 9.89 24.00
CA GLY A 370 -11.59 8.45 24.11
C GLY A 370 -12.88 7.62 24.01
N PRO A 371 -12.92 6.41 24.61
CA PRO A 371 -14.07 5.51 24.53
C PRO A 371 -15.35 6.12 25.09
N SER A 372 -16.47 6.00 24.36
CA SER A 372 -17.76 6.56 24.76
C SER A 372 -18.90 5.55 24.62
N ARG A 373 -19.86 5.59 25.56
CA ARG A 373 -21.12 4.82 25.51
C ARG A 373 -22.29 5.65 24.95
N LYS A 374 -22.10 6.94 24.69
CA LYS A 374 -23.14 7.82 24.15
C LYS A 374 -23.40 7.46 22.69
N ARG A 375 -24.60 6.96 22.38
CA ARG A 375 -24.97 6.51 21.03
C ARG A 375 -24.77 7.59 19.97
N ALA A 376 -25.13 8.84 20.27
CA ALA A 376 -24.94 9.96 19.35
C ALA A 376 -23.46 10.15 18.96
N VAL A 377 -22.54 10.11 19.93
CA VAL A 377 -21.09 10.23 19.70
C VAL A 377 -20.58 9.05 18.87
N VAL A 378 -20.93 7.82 19.26
CA VAL A 378 -20.47 6.61 18.55
C VAL A 378 -20.99 6.58 17.11
N ASN A 379 -22.24 6.96 16.86
CA ASN A 379 -22.80 7.00 15.51
C ASN A 379 -22.13 8.07 14.65
N LEU A 380 -21.87 9.25 15.21
CA LEU A 380 -21.13 10.31 14.52
C LEU A 380 -19.72 9.85 14.15
N ARG A 381 -19.00 9.19 15.06
CA ARG A 381 -17.67 8.60 14.76
C ARG A 381 -17.72 7.59 13.64
N LYS A 382 -18.71 6.69 13.65
CA LYS A 382 -18.91 5.72 12.56
C LYS A 382 -19.11 6.41 11.21
N ASN A 383 -19.90 7.48 11.16
CA ASN A 383 -20.10 8.25 9.94
C ASN A 383 -18.80 8.96 9.51
N GLN A 384 -18.07 9.58 10.43
CA GLN A 384 -16.80 10.25 10.11
C GLN A 384 -15.73 9.28 9.61
N VAL A 385 -15.66 8.05 10.14
CA VAL A 385 -14.76 7.01 9.64
C VAL A 385 -15.12 6.61 8.20
N LYS A 386 -16.41 6.46 7.90
CA LYS A 386 -16.86 6.21 6.52
C LYS A 386 -16.55 7.38 5.59
N ASN A 387 -16.81 8.62 6.02
CA ASN A 387 -16.49 9.85 5.30
C ASN A 387 -15.00 9.95 4.98
N ALA A 388 -14.13 9.55 5.91
CA ALA A 388 -12.69 9.49 5.67
C ALA A 388 -12.35 8.48 4.56
N LEU A 389 -12.86 7.25 4.66
CA LEU A 389 -12.66 6.22 3.63
C LEU A 389 -13.18 6.66 2.26
N GLU A 390 -14.32 7.36 2.24
CA GLU A 390 -14.89 7.96 1.04
C GLU A 390 -13.93 8.99 0.44
N LEU A 391 -13.50 9.99 1.20
CA LEU A 391 -12.53 11.00 0.74
C LEU A 391 -11.24 10.39 0.20
N LEU A 392 -10.77 9.29 0.79
CA LEU A 392 -9.57 8.58 0.33
C LEU A 392 -9.82 7.79 -0.95
N LEU A 393 -10.88 6.98 -1.00
CA LEU A 393 -11.12 6.00 -2.07
C LEU A 393 -11.87 6.59 -3.28
N THR A 394 -12.34 7.84 -3.22
CA THR A 394 -12.90 8.57 -4.37
C THR A 394 -11.95 9.62 -4.94
N ALA A 395 -10.84 9.92 -4.27
CA ALA A 395 -9.79 10.80 -4.80
C ALA A 395 -9.02 10.15 -5.94
N GLN A 396 -8.54 10.95 -6.90
CA GLN A 396 -7.55 10.48 -7.88
C GLN A 396 -6.22 10.14 -7.21
N GLY A 397 -5.37 9.35 -7.87
CA GLY A 397 -4.09 8.87 -7.31
C GLY A 397 -4.20 7.51 -6.63
N THR A 398 -3.19 7.16 -5.83
CA THR A 398 -3.05 5.82 -5.24
C THR A 398 -3.40 5.84 -3.75
N PRO A 399 -4.55 5.30 -3.32
CA PRO A 399 -4.91 5.25 -1.90
C PRO A 399 -4.07 4.20 -1.13
N CYS A 400 -3.68 4.53 0.09
CA CYS A 400 -3.02 3.63 1.04
C CYS A 400 -3.78 3.62 2.38
N LEU A 401 -4.22 2.44 2.80
CA LEU A 401 -4.91 2.19 4.06
C LEU A 401 -3.90 1.79 5.15
N LEU A 402 -4.09 2.23 6.38
CA LEU A 402 -3.32 1.74 7.53
C LEU A 402 -3.95 0.47 8.10
N ALA A 403 -3.11 -0.49 8.47
CA ALA A 403 -3.58 -1.78 8.96
C ALA A 403 -4.54 -1.70 10.16
N GLY A 404 -5.74 -2.24 9.96
CA GLY A 404 -6.80 -2.37 10.95
C GLY A 404 -7.80 -1.22 11.01
N ASP A 405 -7.60 -0.15 10.25
CA ASP A 405 -8.55 0.96 10.17
C ASP A 405 -9.92 0.52 9.64
N GLU A 406 -9.94 -0.48 8.76
CA GLU A 406 -11.13 -1.10 8.19
C GLU A 406 -11.99 -1.88 9.20
N PHE A 407 -11.54 -2.03 10.45
CA PHE A 407 -12.33 -2.61 11.54
C PHE A 407 -12.13 -1.87 12.87
N CYS A 408 -11.86 -0.56 12.83
CA CYS A 408 -11.72 0.29 14.01
C CYS A 408 -10.55 -0.08 14.94
N ASN A 409 -9.38 -0.42 14.40
CA ASN A 409 -8.17 -0.53 15.21
C ASN A 409 -7.87 0.79 15.94
N SER A 410 -7.32 0.70 17.14
CA SER A 410 -7.07 1.85 18.02
C SER A 410 -5.79 1.62 18.81
N GLN A 411 -5.01 2.69 18.93
CA GLN A 411 -3.82 2.79 19.79
C GLN A 411 -4.15 3.58 21.07
N ARG A 412 -5.44 3.71 21.40
CA ARG A 412 -5.96 4.36 22.62
C ARG A 412 -5.55 5.82 22.75
N GLY A 413 -5.41 6.52 21.62
CA GLY A 413 -4.97 7.91 21.59
C GLY A 413 -3.45 8.08 21.64
N ASN A 414 -2.67 7.01 21.61
CA ASN A 414 -1.24 7.12 21.33
C ASN A 414 -1.07 7.37 19.82
N ASN A 415 -0.46 8.49 19.44
CA ASN A 415 -0.26 8.87 18.03
C ASN A 415 1.19 8.66 17.57
N ASN A 416 2.00 7.99 18.40
CA ASN A 416 3.41 7.75 18.15
C ASN A 416 3.85 6.45 18.84
N ALA A 417 3.19 5.34 18.52
CA ALA A 417 3.43 4.03 19.14
C ALA A 417 4.77 3.38 18.70
N TYR A 418 5.84 4.17 18.48
CA TYR A 418 7.12 3.75 17.92
C TYR A 418 7.91 2.79 18.81
N CYS A 419 7.65 2.82 20.13
CA CYS A 419 8.31 1.98 21.12
C CYS A 419 7.39 0.96 21.80
N GLN A 420 6.18 0.78 21.26
CA GLN A 420 5.15 -0.07 21.86
C GLN A 420 5.07 -1.45 21.17
N ASP A 421 6.01 -2.36 21.46
CA ASP A 421 5.88 -3.78 21.08
C ASP A 421 4.92 -4.52 22.04
N ASN A 422 3.67 -4.08 22.09
CA ASN A 422 2.61 -4.61 22.95
C ASN A 422 1.23 -4.32 22.33
N GLU A 423 0.15 -4.56 23.08
CA GLU A 423 -1.23 -4.38 22.62
C GLU A 423 -1.56 -2.96 22.12
N THR A 424 -0.82 -1.92 22.52
CA THR A 424 -0.96 -0.56 21.96
C THR A 424 -0.47 -0.50 20.52
N GLY A 425 0.66 -1.15 20.20
CA GLY A 425 1.24 -1.11 18.85
C GLY A 425 0.79 -2.25 17.92
N TRP A 426 0.19 -3.31 18.46
CA TRP A 426 -0.27 -4.46 17.68
C TRP A 426 -1.69 -4.26 17.14
N VAL A 427 -1.98 -4.82 15.97
CA VAL A 427 -3.33 -4.80 15.38
C VAL A 427 -4.25 -5.73 16.17
N ASN A 428 -5.33 -5.19 16.74
CA ASN A 428 -6.28 -5.98 17.53
C ASN A 428 -7.44 -6.51 16.67
N TRP A 429 -7.28 -7.74 16.18
CA TRP A 429 -8.27 -8.46 15.37
C TRP A 429 -9.56 -8.86 16.11
N THR A 430 -9.70 -8.60 17.42
CA THR A 430 -10.97 -8.87 18.12
C THR A 430 -12.11 -7.97 17.64
N GLN A 431 -11.76 -6.81 17.08
CA GLN A 431 -12.74 -5.87 16.53
C GLN A 431 -13.34 -6.38 15.22
N LEU A 432 -12.58 -7.17 14.45
CA LEU A 432 -13.07 -7.80 13.21
C LEU A 432 -14.03 -8.95 13.53
N LYS A 433 -15.33 -8.65 13.42
CA LYS A 433 -16.42 -9.62 13.54
C LYS A 433 -16.72 -10.28 12.18
N LYS A 434 -17.41 -11.43 12.19
CA LYS A 434 -17.75 -12.21 10.98
C LYS A 434 -18.48 -11.37 9.91
N ASP A 435 -19.34 -10.45 10.34
CA ASP A 435 -20.07 -9.51 9.48
C ASP A 435 -19.76 -8.07 9.90
N ASP A 436 -18.47 -7.75 10.08
CA ASP A 436 -18.08 -6.42 10.50
C ASP A 436 -18.54 -5.35 9.50
N TRP A 437 -19.27 -4.37 10.02
CA TRP A 437 -19.93 -3.36 9.22
C TRP A 437 -18.94 -2.48 8.45
N LEU A 438 -17.77 -2.18 9.04
CA LEU A 438 -16.78 -1.30 8.43
C LEU A 438 -15.91 -2.06 7.43
N PHE A 439 -15.60 -3.33 7.74
CA PHE A 439 -14.89 -4.18 6.80
C PHE A 439 -15.69 -4.35 5.50
N GLN A 440 -16.98 -4.69 5.61
CA GLN A 440 -17.87 -4.81 4.45
C GLN A 440 -18.07 -3.48 3.72
N TYR A 441 -18.10 -2.37 4.47
CA TYR A 441 -18.16 -1.02 3.88
C TYR A 441 -16.94 -0.73 3.02
N THR A 442 -15.75 -0.91 3.59
CA THR A 442 -14.46 -0.66 2.95
C THR A 442 -14.27 -1.56 1.74
N LYS A 443 -14.55 -2.85 1.87
CA LYS A 443 -14.51 -3.84 0.77
C LYS A 443 -15.37 -3.41 -0.40
N LYS A 444 -16.63 -3.04 -0.16
CA LYS A 444 -17.53 -2.59 -1.21
C LYS A 444 -17.09 -1.27 -1.84
N LEU A 445 -16.54 -0.34 -1.06
CA LEU A 445 -16.05 0.94 -1.55
C LEU A 445 -14.78 0.78 -2.42
N ILE A 446 -13.88 -0.12 -2.04
CA ILE A 446 -12.75 -0.53 -2.88
C ILE A 446 -13.26 -1.15 -4.19
N GLY A 447 -14.26 -2.04 -4.10
CA GLY A 447 -14.92 -2.62 -5.28
C GLY A 447 -15.50 -1.56 -6.22
N LEU A 448 -16.25 -0.60 -5.67
CA LEU A 448 -16.82 0.52 -6.41
C LEU A 448 -15.72 1.35 -7.12
N ARG A 449 -14.62 1.66 -6.41
CA ARG A 449 -13.48 2.34 -7.02
C ARG A 449 -12.96 1.54 -8.20
N LYS A 450 -12.63 0.27 -8.01
CA LYS A 450 -12.06 -0.59 -9.07
C LYS A 450 -12.98 -0.74 -10.29
N GLU A 451 -14.28 -0.85 -10.07
CA GLU A 451 -15.28 -0.96 -11.14
C GLU A 451 -15.39 0.31 -11.99
N HIS A 452 -15.18 1.49 -11.39
CA HIS A 452 -15.42 2.78 -12.04
C HIS A 452 -14.14 3.58 -12.27
N ARG A 453 -13.57 3.43 -13.48
CA ARG A 453 -12.36 4.12 -13.96
C ARG A 453 -12.35 5.63 -13.79
N CYS A 454 -13.52 6.28 -13.83
CA CYS A 454 -13.63 7.72 -13.57
C CYS A 454 -13.06 8.15 -12.19
N LEU A 455 -12.99 7.24 -11.20
CA LEU A 455 -12.44 7.47 -9.86
C LEU A 455 -10.92 7.20 -9.77
N HIS A 456 -10.30 6.62 -10.81
CA HIS A 456 -8.87 6.26 -10.84
C HIS A 456 -8.31 6.35 -12.26
N GLN A 457 -8.23 7.58 -12.78
CA GLN A 457 -7.84 7.80 -14.17
C GLN A 457 -6.32 7.80 -14.36
N SER A 458 -5.89 7.18 -15.46
CA SER A 458 -4.49 7.17 -15.90
C SER A 458 -4.04 8.48 -16.58
N THR A 459 -4.97 9.40 -16.87
CA THR A 459 -4.71 10.72 -17.51
C THR A 459 -5.06 11.89 -16.59
N ALA A 460 -4.32 13.00 -16.72
CA ALA A 460 -4.50 14.18 -15.86
C ALA A 460 -5.85 14.83 -16.13
N LEU A 461 -6.53 15.24 -15.06
CA LEU A 461 -7.77 16.01 -15.16
C LEU A 461 -7.45 17.49 -15.37
N SER A 462 -7.83 18.00 -16.53
CA SER A 462 -7.55 19.35 -17.02
C SER A 462 -8.64 20.37 -16.67
N GLY A 463 -9.84 19.91 -16.29
CA GLY A 463 -11.04 20.74 -16.18
C GLY A 463 -11.58 21.18 -17.54
N MET A 464 -11.14 20.54 -18.64
CA MET A 464 -11.53 20.86 -20.01
C MET A 464 -12.27 19.70 -20.66
N ASP A 465 -13.09 20.01 -21.66
CA ASP A 465 -13.72 18.98 -22.48
C ASP A 465 -12.76 18.49 -23.56
N THR A 466 -12.00 17.44 -23.21
CA THR A 466 -11.06 16.78 -24.12
C THR A 466 -11.76 15.87 -25.14
N THR A 467 -13.01 15.50 -24.86
CA THR A 467 -13.81 14.54 -25.66
C THR A 467 -14.77 15.21 -26.66
N ARG A 468 -14.91 16.55 -26.58
CA ARG A 468 -15.84 17.37 -27.38
C ARG A 468 -17.32 16.98 -27.17
N CYS A 469 -17.66 16.47 -25.99
CA CYS A 469 -19.03 16.06 -25.64
C CYS A 469 -19.85 17.17 -24.95
N GLY A 470 -19.26 18.33 -24.69
CA GLY A 470 -19.85 19.46 -23.97
C GLY A 470 -19.70 19.40 -22.45
N ILE A 471 -18.92 18.45 -21.91
CA ILE A 471 -18.71 18.25 -20.47
C ILE A 471 -17.21 18.14 -20.20
N PRO A 472 -16.64 18.92 -19.25
CA PRO A 472 -15.23 18.79 -18.89
C PRO A 472 -14.93 17.45 -18.20
N ASP A 473 -13.68 16.99 -18.30
CA ASP A 473 -13.20 15.76 -17.65
C ASP A 473 -13.45 15.74 -16.12
N VAL A 474 -13.39 16.90 -15.47
CA VAL A 474 -13.84 17.15 -14.11
C VAL A 474 -14.51 18.52 -13.98
N SER A 475 -15.54 18.61 -13.15
CA SER A 475 -16.14 19.90 -12.74
C SER A 475 -16.61 19.87 -11.30
N TYR A 476 -16.78 21.07 -10.74
CA TYR A 476 -17.05 21.27 -9.32
C TYR A 476 -18.35 22.05 -9.13
N HIS A 477 -19.11 21.67 -8.10
CA HIS A 477 -20.51 22.03 -7.91
C HIS A 477 -20.79 22.29 -6.43
N GLY A 478 -21.95 22.88 -6.13
CA GLY A 478 -22.46 23.04 -4.78
C GLY A 478 -23.98 23.05 -4.80
N GLU A 479 -24.59 24.03 -4.14
CA GLU A 479 -26.04 24.24 -4.20
C GLU A 479 -26.51 24.68 -5.60
N ASN A 480 -25.61 25.20 -6.43
CA ASN A 480 -25.83 25.51 -7.84
C ASN A 480 -24.91 24.64 -8.71
N ALA A 481 -25.44 24.15 -9.83
CA ALA A 481 -24.66 23.36 -10.78
C ALA A 481 -23.63 24.25 -11.48
N TRP A 482 -22.45 23.70 -11.74
CA TRP A 482 -21.31 24.37 -12.38
C TRP A 482 -20.73 25.55 -11.59
N GLN A 483 -21.06 25.65 -10.30
CA GLN A 483 -20.57 26.71 -9.41
C GLN A 483 -20.07 26.12 -8.10
N VAL A 484 -18.86 26.52 -7.71
CA VAL A 484 -18.31 26.27 -6.37
C VAL A 484 -18.62 27.48 -5.49
N LYS A 485 -19.26 27.26 -4.34
CA LYS A 485 -19.22 28.22 -3.25
C LYS A 485 -17.90 28.03 -2.51
N ALA A 486 -16.89 28.82 -2.88
CA ALA A 486 -15.56 28.79 -2.24
C ALA A 486 -15.45 29.80 -1.10
N GLU A 487 -16.57 30.09 -0.42
CA GLU A 487 -16.58 30.96 0.75
C GLU A 487 -15.83 30.29 1.91
N VAL A 488 -15.23 31.09 2.79
CA VAL A 488 -14.47 30.60 3.96
C VAL A 488 -15.30 29.65 4.84
N SER A 489 -16.60 29.88 4.94
CA SER A 489 -17.58 29.08 5.68
C SER A 489 -18.03 27.79 4.98
N SER A 490 -17.69 27.58 3.70
CA SER A 490 -18.16 26.43 2.93
C SER A 490 -17.53 25.11 3.40
N ARG A 491 -18.35 24.07 3.52
CA ARG A 491 -18.01 22.69 3.94
C ARG A 491 -18.59 21.62 3.01
N GLN A 492 -19.11 22.06 1.88
CA GLN A 492 -19.79 21.23 0.91
C GLN A 492 -19.12 21.36 -0.45
N LEU A 493 -19.00 20.24 -1.16
CA LEU A 493 -18.40 20.19 -2.49
C LEU A 493 -19.06 19.06 -3.30
N GLY A 494 -19.57 19.38 -4.49
CA GLY A 494 -19.93 18.40 -5.51
C GLY A 494 -18.83 18.27 -6.55
N VAL A 495 -18.53 17.06 -7.00
CA VAL A 495 -17.51 16.78 -8.02
C VAL A 495 -18.10 15.86 -9.07
N LEU A 496 -18.11 16.31 -10.33
CA LEU A 496 -18.47 15.50 -11.47
C LEU A 496 -17.19 15.04 -12.17
N TYR A 497 -17.03 13.74 -12.36
CA TYR A 497 -16.08 13.12 -13.28
C TYR A 497 -16.86 12.63 -14.51
N SER A 498 -16.52 13.09 -15.71
CA SER A 498 -17.33 12.79 -16.91
C SER A 498 -17.17 11.37 -17.45
N GLY A 499 -16.06 10.69 -17.11
CA GLY A 499 -15.67 9.41 -17.72
C GLY A 499 -15.04 9.66 -19.10
N THR A 500 -13.86 9.08 -19.36
CA THR A 500 -13.01 9.52 -20.48
C THR A 500 -13.12 8.65 -21.74
N LYS A 501 -13.98 7.63 -21.76
CA LYS A 501 -14.08 6.66 -22.87
C LYS A 501 -15.50 6.22 -23.19
N GLU A 502 -15.66 5.67 -24.39
CA GLU A 502 -16.87 4.99 -24.84
C GLU A 502 -17.22 3.84 -23.87
N GLY A 503 -18.37 3.95 -23.19
CA GLY A 503 -18.86 2.94 -22.23
C GLY A 503 -18.68 3.29 -20.75
N GLU A 504 -17.94 4.35 -20.41
CA GLU A 504 -17.87 4.88 -19.05
C GLU A 504 -18.97 5.91 -18.82
N PHE A 505 -19.60 5.85 -17.65
CA PHE A 505 -20.64 6.79 -17.28
C PHE A 505 -20.13 7.87 -16.33
N PRO A 506 -20.68 9.09 -16.40
CA PRO A 506 -20.31 10.15 -15.47
C PRO A 506 -20.58 9.76 -14.02
N CYS A 507 -19.68 10.16 -13.13
CA CYS A 507 -19.79 9.95 -11.69
C CYS A 507 -19.86 11.29 -10.98
N PHE A 508 -20.89 11.52 -10.18
CA PHE A 508 -21.02 12.70 -9.35
C PHE A 508 -20.87 12.32 -7.88
N THR A 509 -19.89 12.89 -7.19
CA THR A 509 -19.71 12.71 -5.74
C THR A 509 -20.03 14.01 -5.02
N ALA A 510 -20.98 13.95 -4.09
CA ALA A 510 -21.35 15.06 -3.22
C ALA A 510 -20.76 14.83 -1.83
N TYR A 511 -19.98 15.78 -1.32
CA TYR A 511 -19.43 15.78 0.04
C TYR A 511 -20.10 16.88 0.85
N ASN A 512 -20.76 16.53 1.96
CA ASN A 512 -21.29 17.47 2.94
C ASN A 512 -20.58 17.27 4.28
N MET A 513 -19.55 18.07 4.55
CA MET A 513 -18.89 18.13 5.85
C MET A 513 -19.48 19.24 6.74
N HIS A 514 -20.60 19.83 6.36
CA HIS A 514 -21.34 20.77 7.19
C HIS A 514 -22.14 20.02 8.27
N TRP A 515 -22.53 20.72 9.34
CA TRP A 515 -23.41 20.22 10.40
C TRP A 515 -24.90 20.41 10.10
N LEU A 516 -25.24 20.82 8.88
CA LEU A 516 -26.61 20.95 8.38
C LEU A 516 -26.76 20.16 7.08
N PRO A 517 -27.97 19.71 6.74
CA PRO A 517 -28.25 19.15 5.43
C PRO A 517 -28.18 20.24 4.35
N HIS A 518 -27.74 19.86 3.15
CA HIS A 518 -27.67 20.74 1.97
C HIS A 518 -28.21 20.05 0.72
N HIS A 519 -28.87 20.81 -0.14
CA HIS A 519 -29.18 20.37 -1.50
C HIS A 519 -27.99 20.62 -2.41
N PHE A 520 -27.63 19.62 -3.22
CA PHE A 520 -26.62 19.76 -4.26
C PHE A 520 -27.31 19.73 -5.62
N ALA A 521 -27.07 20.76 -6.42
CA ALA A 521 -27.53 20.76 -7.80
C ALA A 521 -26.64 19.83 -8.62
N ILE A 522 -27.27 18.87 -9.32
CA ILE A 522 -26.60 17.90 -10.17
C ILE A 522 -26.77 18.30 -11.65
N PRO A 523 -25.69 18.33 -12.44
CA PRO A 523 -25.74 18.78 -13.82
C PRO A 523 -26.48 17.78 -14.72
N SER A 524 -27.09 18.30 -15.79
CA SER A 524 -27.60 17.46 -16.88
C SER A 524 -26.43 16.95 -17.74
N ILE A 525 -26.32 15.64 -17.89
CA ILE A 525 -25.15 14.96 -18.49
C ILE A 525 -25.43 14.37 -19.88
N GLY A 526 -26.37 14.96 -20.61
CA GLY A 526 -26.69 14.61 -22.00
C GLY A 526 -28.07 13.98 -22.19
N LYS A 527 -28.44 13.76 -23.46
CA LYS A 527 -29.73 13.14 -23.82
C LYS A 527 -29.70 11.65 -23.45
N ASN A 528 -30.78 11.14 -22.86
CA ASN A 528 -30.96 9.74 -22.49
C ASN A 528 -29.98 9.20 -21.44
N VAL A 529 -29.47 10.07 -20.56
CA VAL A 529 -28.69 9.64 -19.39
C VAL A 529 -29.38 10.14 -18.13
N GLU A 530 -29.57 9.25 -17.17
CA GLU A 530 -30.20 9.54 -15.88
C GLU A 530 -29.24 9.19 -14.73
N TRP A 531 -29.36 9.93 -13.64
CA TRP A 531 -28.63 9.75 -12.40
C TRP A 531 -29.25 8.66 -11.53
N TYR A 532 -28.38 7.76 -11.08
CA TYR A 532 -28.69 6.70 -10.13
C TYR A 532 -27.80 6.85 -8.90
N LEU A 533 -28.41 6.86 -7.72
CA LEU A 533 -27.71 6.77 -6.44
C LEU A 533 -27.10 5.38 -6.28
N VAL A 534 -25.78 5.33 -6.04
CA VAL A 534 -25.05 4.07 -5.84
C VAL A 534 -24.49 3.91 -4.44
N MET A 535 -24.23 5.00 -3.74
CA MET A 535 -23.69 4.96 -2.38
C MET A 535 -24.07 6.19 -1.58
N THR A 536 -24.32 6.00 -0.29
CA THR A 536 -24.35 7.07 0.73
C THR A 536 -23.54 6.64 1.95
N THR A 537 -23.03 7.57 2.75
CA THR A 537 -22.39 7.25 4.04
C THR A 537 -23.28 6.38 4.94
N LYS A 538 -24.59 6.61 4.92
CA LYS A 538 -25.53 5.87 5.75
C LYS A 538 -25.67 4.41 5.28
N ASP A 539 -25.94 4.22 4.00
CA ASP A 539 -26.34 2.93 3.42
C ASP A 539 -25.16 2.13 2.84
N GLY A 540 -24.01 2.78 2.65
CA GLY A 540 -22.88 2.24 1.91
C GLY A 540 -23.19 2.03 0.43
N VAL A 541 -22.37 1.21 -0.23
CA VAL A 541 -22.60 0.85 -1.63
C VAL A 541 -23.84 -0.05 -1.72
N LEU A 542 -24.82 0.42 -2.49
CA LEU A 542 -26.11 -0.23 -2.69
C LEU A 542 -25.95 -1.45 -3.61
N CYS A 543 -26.69 -2.52 -3.32
CA CYS A 543 -26.72 -3.71 -4.19
C CYS A 543 -27.31 -3.39 -5.58
N GLU A 544 -28.30 -2.50 -5.60
CA GLU A 544 -28.91 -1.99 -6.83
C GLU A 544 -28.92 -0.47 -6.78
N ALA A 545 -28.44 0.15 -7.85
CA ALA A 545 -28.45 1.60 -7.97
C ALA A 545 -29.90 2.10 -8.08
N LYS A 546 -30.25 3.13 -7.30
CA LYS A 546 -31.60 3.68 -7.25
C LYS A 546 -31.69 4.89 -8.15
N LYS A 547 -32.59 4.86 -9.15
CA LYS A 547 -32.88 6.03 -9.98
C LYS A 547 -33.33 7.20 -9.09
N LEU A 548 -32.73 8.38 -9.25
CA LEU A 548 -33.22 9.56 -8.55
C LEU A 548 -34.56 10.02 -9.12
N GLU A 549 -35.53 10.33 -8.26
CA GLU A 549 -36.81 10.90 -8.71
C GLU A 549 -36.61 12.30 -9.31
N ASN A 550 -35.78 13.10 -8.65
CA ASN A 550 -35.36 14.40 -9.13
C ASN A 550 -33.96 14.30 -9.75
N GLN A 551 -33.88 14.60 -11.05
CA GLN A 551 -32.65 14.52 -11.84
C GLN A 551 -31.84 15.83 -11.84
N LYS A 552 -32.21 16.80 -10.99
CA LYS A 552 -31.61 18.15 -10.94
C LYS A 552 -30.98 18.49 -9.60
N ASP A 553 -31.41 17.86 -8.51
CA ASP A 553 -30.77 18.03 -7.21
C ASP A 553 -30.87 16.76 -6.34
N VAL A 554 -29.99 16.68 -5.35
CA VAL A 554 -29.98 15.65 -4.32
C VAL A 554 -29.81 16.29 -2.94
N LEU A 555 -30.64 15.90 -1.98
CA LEU A 555 -30.50 16.29 -0.58
C LEU A 555 -29.48 15.38 0.11
N LEU A 556 -28.51 15.97 0.78
CA LEU A 556 -27.51 15.27 1.57
C LEU A 556 -27.60 15.69 3.04
N GLU A 557 -27.71 14.72 3.92
CA GLU A 557 -27.70 14.92 5.38
C GLU A 557 -26.37 15.53 5.85
N GLU A 558 -26.33 16.07 7.06
CA GLU A 558 -25.08 16.55 7.64
C GLU A 558 -24.02 15.45 7.71
N ARG A 559 -22.74 15.84 7.57
CA ARG A 559 -21.58 14.94 7.72
C ARG A 559 -21.73 13.65 6.92
N SER A 560 -22.02 13.77 5.63
CA SER A 560 -22.22 12.61 4.75
C SER A 560 -21.74 12.87 3.33
N VAL A 561 -21.59 11.79 2.58
CA VAL A 561 -21.20 11.74 1.18
C VAL A 561 -22.22 10.90 0.43
N ALA A 562 -22.45 11.23 -0.84
CA ALA A 562 -23.13 10.34 -1.78
C ALA A 562 -22.40 10.28 -3.11
N ILE A 563 -22.54 9.13 -3.78
CA ILE A 563 -22.07 8.93 -5.15
C ILE A 563 -23.26 8.59 -6.03
N LEU A 564 -23.33 9.28 -7.17
CA LEU A 564 -24.29 9.07 -8.24
C LEU A 564 -23.53 8.63 -9.49
N LEU A 565 -24.10 7.69 -10.24
CA LEU A 565 -23.61 7.31 -11.55
C LEU A 565 -24.67 7.62 -12.61
N GLY A 566 -24.22 8.16 -13.73
CA GLY A 566 -25.03 8.23 -14.93
C GLY A 566 -25.30 6.81 -15.46
N ARG A 567 -26.47 6.58 -16.03
CA ARG A 567 -26.75 5.37 -16.81
C ARG A 567 -27.59 5.75 -18.02
N ARG A 568 -27.31 5.14 -19.17
CA ARG A 568 -28.13 5.32 -20.37
C ARG A 568 -29.51 4.70 -20.13
N THR A 569 -30.55 5.43 -20.50
CA THR A 569 -31.90 4.87 -20.57
C THR A 569 -32.04 4.04 -21.84
N GLU A 570 -32.57 2.83 -21.72
CA GLU A 570 -32.93 2.04 -22.90
C GLU A 570 -33.98 2.79 -23.72
N GLU A 571 -33.71 3.00 -25.01
CA GLU A 571 -34.74 3.51 -25.93
C GLU A 571 -35.88 2.50 -25.98
N LYS A 572 -37.04 2.85 -25.41
CA LYS A 572 -38.29 2.19 -25.79
C LYS A 572 -38.44 2.36 -27.30
N LYS A 573 -38.20 1.29 -28.07
CA LYS A 573 -38.51 1.24 -29.51
C LYS A 573 -39.94 1.75 -29.70
N SER A 574 -40.08 2.99 -30.15
CA SER A 574 -41.39 3.52 -30.50
C SER A 574 -41.87 2.73 -31.72
N ARG A 575 -42.89 1.90 -31.53
CA ARG A 575 -43.70 1.36 -32.62
C ARG A 575 -44.41 2.56 -33.27
N SER A 576 -43.72 3.24 -34.18
CA SER A 576 -44.35 4.10 -35.18
C SER A 576 -44.33 3.36 -36.50
N GLU A 577 -45.30 2.45 -36.67
CA GLU A 577 -45.67 1.99 -38.00
C GLU A 577 -46.13 3.20 -38.81
N LYS A 578 -45.23 3.74 -39.65
CA LYS A 578 -45.64 4.62 -40.74
C LYS A 578 -46.44 3.77 -41.72
N LYS A 579 -47.77 3.94 -41.70
CA LYS A 579 -48.65 3.50 -42.79
C LYS A 579 -48.13 4.10 -44.11
N PRO A 580 -47.93 3.31 -45.17
CA PRO A 580 -47.58 3.86 -46.47
C PRO A 580 -48.81 4.60 -47.04
N ILE A 581 -48.60 5.84 -47.45
CA ILE A 581 -49.56 6.59 -48.25
C ILE A 581 -49.59 5.94 -49.64
N HIS A 582 -50.77 5.46 -50.04
CA HIS A 582 -51.05 5.01 -51.40
C HIS A 582 -50.92 6.19 -52.38
N THR A 583 -49.98 6.10 -53.31
CA THR A 583 -50.05 6.80 -54.59
C THR A 583 -50.15 5.76 -55.70
N ALA A 584 -51.22 5.88 -56.48
CA ALA A 584 -51.53 4.99 -57.59
C ALA A 584 -50.96 5.53 -58.91
N LYS A 585 -50.48 4.58 -59.74
CA LYS A 585 -50.16 4.66 -61.19
C LYS A 585 -48.86 5.42 -61.52
N THR A 586 -47.89 4.83 -62.23
CA THR A 586 -48.00 4.40 -63.64
C THR A 586 -46.95 3.35 -64.02
N GLN A 587 -47.41 2.36 -64.81
CA GLN A 587 -46.79 1.39 -65.72
C GLN A 587 -45.25 1.32 -65.94
N ASN A 588 -44.71 0.08 -65.90
CA ASN A 588 -44.23 -0.74 -67.04
C ASN A 588 -42.86 -1.46 -66.87
N VAL A 589 -42.93 -2.79 -66.98
CA VAL A 589 -42.04 -3.73 -67.71
C VAL A 589 -40.60 -3.97 -67.22
N ASN A 590 -40.36 -5.14 -66.58
CA ASN A 590 -39.47 -6.23 -67.03
C ASN A 590 -39.36 -7.32 -65.93
N LYS A 591 -40.05 -8.45 -66.10
CA LYS A 591 -39.55 -9.74 -66.64
C LYS A 591 -38.51 -10.49 -65.76
N ILE A 592 -39.01 -11.54 -65.11
CA ILE A 592 -38.49 -12.93 -65.09
C ILE A 592 -37.12 -13.15 -64.41
N LYS A 593 -37.14 -13.75 -63.20
CA LYS A 593 -36.71 -15.15 -62.95
C LYS A 593 -37.18 -15.61 -61.57
N LYS A 594 -37.75 -16.82 -61.54
CA LYS A 594 -38.36 -17.54 -60.40
C LYS A 594 -37.61 -18.87 -60.28
N ARG A 595 -37.62 -19.46 -59.07
CA ARG A 595 -37.17 -20.84 -58.68
C ARG A 595 -35.66 -20.94 -58.42
N GLN A 596 -35.14 -21.63 -57.40
CA GLN A 596 -35.59 -22.61 -56.39
C GLN A 596 -35.06 -22.14 -55.00
N GLY A 597 -35.44 -22.59 -53.81
CA GLY A 597 -36.10 -23.81 -53.33
C GLY A 597 -35.48 -24.06 -51.93
N ALA A 598 -36.32 -24.17 -50.91
CA ALA A 598 -35.94 -24.40 -49.51
C ALA A 598 -36.17 -25.88 -49.16
N GLU A 599 -35.28 -26.46 -48.35
CA GLU A 599 -35.40 -27.70 -47.58
C GLU A 599 -34.15 -27.68 -46.67
N GLU A 600 -34.23 -27.55 -45.35
CA GLU A 600 -34.72 -28.45 -44.28
C GLU A 600 -33.52 -28.74 -43.36
N LEU A 601 -33.67 -28.53 -42.04
CA LEU A 601 -33.25 -29.43 -40.95
C LEU A 601 -33.13 -28.66 -39.62
N CYS A 602 -34.19 -28.75 -38.82
CA CYS A 602 -34.13 -28.65 -37.37
C CYS A 602 -34.02 -30.08 -36.82
N LYS A 603 -33.01 -30.36 -35.99
CA LYS A 603 -33.10 -31.40 -34.95
C LYS A 603 -32.43 -30.93 -33.67
N GLU A 604 -33.23 -31.01 -32.62
CA GLU A 604 -32.93 -30.88 -31.21
C GLU A 604 -31.99 -32.00 -30.75
N GLU A 605 -31.16 -31.74 -29.75
CA GLU A 605 -30.74 -32.75 -28.76
C GLU A 605 -30.38 -32.07 -27.43
N GLN A 606 -31.06 -32.49 -26.37
CA GLN A 606 -30.67 -32.32 -24.96
C GLN A 606 -30.56 -33.70 -24.31
N PRO A 607 -29.81 -33.83 -23.20
CA PRO A 607 -29.06 -35.04 -22.86
C PRO A 607 -29.74 -35.93 -21.82
N ALA A 608 -29.29 -37.18 -21.70
CA ALA A 608 -29.54 -38.03 -20.53
C ALA A 608 -28.28 -38.81 -20.11
N ARG A 609 -28.09 -38.85 -18.79
CA ARG A 609 -26.99 -39.44 -18.02
C ARG A 609 -27.10 -40.96 -17.85
N GLU A 610 -25.91 -41.55 -17.69
CA GLU A 610 -25.51 -42.63 -16.76
C GLU A 610 -26.15 -44.03 -16.79
N GLY A 611 -25.28 -45.04 -16.82
CA GLY A 611 -25.46 -46.27 -16.04
C GLY A 611 -24.79 -47.55 -16.57
N LYS A 612 -23.71 -47.98 -15.88
CA LYS A 612 -23.22 -49.38 -15.63
C LYS A 612 -22.99 -50.29 -16.86
N VAL A 613 -21.88 -51.01 -17.03
CA VAL A 613 -20.97 -51.78 -16.16
C VAL A 613 -19.58 -51.74 -16.78
#